data_AF-A0A1S6U6Q7-F1
#
_entry.id   AF-A0A1S6U6Q7-F1
#
_cell.length_a   1.000
_cell.length_b   1.000
_cell.length_c   1.000
_cell.angle_alpha   90.00
_cell.angle_beta   90.00
_cell.angle_gamma   90.00
#
_symmetry.space_group_name_H-M   'P 1'
#
loop_
_entity.id
_entity.type
_entity.pdbx_description
1 polymer ?
#
loop_
_entity_poly.entity_id
_entity_poly.type
_entity_poly.pdbx_seq_one_letter_code
_entity_poly.pdbx_strand_id
1 'polypeptide(L)'
;MKDINCVVVKPFNKDRFEVVEDFIFEGIKVPKGYKSNGANVPRLLWPIFPPNSPEYLSATILHDYLCDVADSTIKYDTLKNVSFKYADDMLLKALLALGVNKFKTRLFYYSCRLYHKIKYRQ
;
A
#
# COMPACT_ATOMS: atom_id res chain seq x y z
N MET A 1 20.44 5.18 -4.54
CA MET A 1 19.18 4.60 -4.05
C MET A 1 18.51 5.68 -3.22
N LYS A 2 17.24 6.03 -3.48
CA LYS A 2 16.54 7.03 -2.66
C LYS A 2 16.21 6.36 -1.33
N ASP A 3 16.73 6.88 -0.23
CA ASP A 3 16.38 6.44 1.12
C ASP A 3 14.89 6.69 1.34
N ILE A 4 14.10 5.63 1.34
CA ILE A 4 12.71 5.66 1.78
C ILE A 4 12.75 5.60 3.32
N ASN A 5 12.19 6.61 3.99
CA ASN A 5 11.97 6.51 5.42
C ASN A 5 10.91 5.44 5.65
N CYS A 6 11.25 4.37 6.37
CA CYS A 6 10.27 3.34 6.71
C CYS A 6 9.11 3.95 7.51
N VAL A 7 7.89 3.47 7.25
CA VAL A 7 6.72 3.88 8.01
C VAL A 7 6.86 3.49 9.47
N VAL A 8 6.51 4.40 10.39
CA VAL A 8 6.41 4.08 11.82
C VAL A 8 4.95 3.81 12.14
N VAL A 9 4.69 2.60 12.65
CA VAL A 9 3.34 2.16 13.00
C VAL A 9 3.27 1.59 14.40
N LYS A 10 2.07 1.65 14.98
CA LYS A 10 1.70 0.89 16.17
C LYS A 10 0.61 -0.12 15.82
N PRO A 11 0.60 -1.31 16.42
CA PRO A 11 -0.54 -2.22 16.30
C PRO A 11 -1.78 -1.60 16.96
N PHE A 12 -2.94 -1.71 16.32
CA PHE A 12 -4.22 -1.29 16.93
C PHE A 12 -5.24 -2.43 17.04
N ASN A 13 -5.10 -3.50 16.25
CA ASN A 13 -5.91 -4.71 16.32
C ASN A 13 -5.13 -5.89 15.70
N LYS A 14 -5.68 -7.11 15.73
CA LYS A 14 -5.11 -8.28 15.08
C LYS A 14 -4.83 -8.00 13.61
N ASP A 15 -3.55 -8.04 13.24
CA ASP A 15 -3.04 -7.79 11.88
C ASP A 15 -3.41 -6.40 11.31
N ARG A 16 -3.56 -5.37 12.17
CA ARG A 16 -3.84 -4.00 11.72
C ARG A 16 -2.94 -2.95 12.37
N PHE A 17 -2.58 -1.94 11.57
CA PHE A 17 -1.58 -0.94 11.92
C PHE A 17 -2.14 0.48 11.83
N GLU A 18 -1.73 1.32 12.78
CA GLU A 18 -2.00 2.75 12.77
C GLU A 18 -0.69 3.49 12.56
N VAL A 19 -0.67 4.40 11.58
CA VAL A 19 0.47 5.26 11.25
C VAL A 19 0.70 6.26 12.39
N VAL A 20 1.89 6.25 12.99
CA VAL A 20 2.22 7.06 14.18
C VAL A 20 2.70 8.47 13.82
N GLU A 21 3.31 8.62 12.66
CA GLU A 21 3.82 9.87 12.11
C GLU A 21 3.55 9.96 10.61
N ASP A 22 3.52 11.18 10.07
CA ASP A 22 3.25 11.39 8.64
C ASP A 22 4.30 10.67 7.79
N PHE A 23 3.84 9.75 6.95
CA PHE A 23 4.70 9.00 6.04
C PHE A 23 4.59 9.60 4.64
N ILE A 24 5.74 9.95 4.04
CA ILE A 24 5.79 10.62 2.74
C ILE A 24 6.58 9.77 1.75
N PHE A 25 5.97 9.47 0.60
CA PHE A 25 6.62 8.78 -0.50
C PHE A 25 6.27 9.43 -1.84
N GLU A 26 7.28 9.85 -2.61
CA GLU A 26 7.10 10.46 -3.95
C GLU A 26 6.04 11.59 -3.97
N GLY A 27 6.00 12.42 -2.92
CA GLY A 27 5.06 13.54 -2.77
C GLY A 27 3.67 13.15 -2.23
N ILE A 28 3.40 11.86 -2.04
CA ILE A 28 2.18 11.35 -1.42
C ILE A 28 2.39 11.32 0.09
N LYS A 29 1.48 11.98 0.83
CA LYS A 29 1.49 12.01 2.28
C LYS A 29 0.41 11.08 2.82
N VAL A 30 0.81 10.01 3.51
CA VAL A 30 -0.07 9.19 4.35
C VAL A 30 -0.12 9.84 5.73
N PRO A 31 -1.27 10.35 6.19
CA PRO A 31 -1.35 11.11 7.42
C PRO A 31 -1.22 10.22 8.66
N LYS A 32 -0.63 10.80 9.71
CA LYS A 32 -0.71 10.25 11.07
C LYS A 32 -2.15 9.89 11.43
N GLY A 33 -2.32 8.72 12.04
CA GLY A 33 -3.62 8.19 12.45
C GLY A 33 -4.33 7.40 11.36
N TYR A 34 -3.79 7.30 10.13
CA TYR A 34 -4.30 6.40 9.13
C TYR A 34 -4.22 4.94 9.61
N LYS A 35 -5.32 4.19 9.42
CA LYS A 35 -5.46 2.81 9.88
C LYS A 35 -5.46 1.88 8.67
N SER A 36 -4.34 1.21 8.47
CA SER A 36 -4.19 0.18 7.44
C SER A 36 -4.68 -1.17 7.97
N ASN A 37 -5.28 -1.95 7.06
CA ASN A 37 -5.69 -3.33 7.32
C ASN A 37 -4.56 -4.34 7.04
N GLY A 38 -3.36 -3.86 6.71
CA GLY A 38 -2.17 -4.64 6.48
C GLY A 38 -2.01 -5.13 5.05
N ALA A 39 -3.04 -5.13 4.20
CA ALA A 39 -2.99 -5.33 2.75
C ALA A 39 -4.39 -5.51 2.16
N ASN A 40 -4.81 -4.65 1.22
CA ASN A 40 -5.90 -4.91 0.27
C ASN A 40 -5.52 -5.91 -0.85
N VAL A 41 -4.59 -6.81 -0.57
CA VAL A 41 -4.07 -7.82 -1.50
C VAL A 41 -4.90 -9.10 -1.38
N PRO A 42 -5.17 -9.84 -2.48
CA PRO A 42 -5.88 -11.11 -2.42
C PRO A 42 -5.28 -12.05 -1.36
N ARG A 43 -6.13 -12.56 -0.46
CA ARG A 43 -5.73 -13.49 0.63
C ARG A 43 -4.94 -14.71 0.15
N LEU A 44 -5.15 -15.13 -1.10
CA LEU A 44 -4.40 -16.21 -1.74
C LEU A 44 -2.88 -15.96 -1.78
N LEU A 45 -2.45 -14.70 -1.69
CA LEU A 45 -1.05 -14.31 -1.80
C LEU A 45 -0.38 -14.15 -0.43
N TRP A 46 -1.13 -14.17 0.67
CA TRP A 46 -0.61 -14.02 2.03
C TRP A 46 0.40 -15.11 2.45
N PRO A 47 0.29 -16.39 2.02
CA PRO A 47 1.31 -17.38 2.31
C PRO A 47 2.69 -17.07 1.69
N ILE A 48 2.69 -16.31 0.59
CA ILE A 48 3.91 -15.92 -0.13
C ILE A 48 4.39 -14.54 0.35
N PHE A 49 3.43 -13.67 0.73
CA PHE A 49 3.66 -12.28 1.10
C PHE A 49 2.85 -11.95 2.35
N PRO A 50 3.37 -12.24 3.54
CA PRO A 50 2.68 -11.87 4.75
C PRO A 50 2.59 -10.33 4.81
N PRO A 51 1.37 -9.78 4.96
CA PRO A 51 1.13 -8.34 4.99
C PRO A 51 1.98 -7.60 6.03
N ASN A 52 2.27 -8.29 7.14
CA ASN A 52 2.98 -7.75 8.29
C ASN A 52 4.52 -7.85 8.15
N SER A 53 5.04 -8.26 6.99
CA SER A 53 6.49 -8.30 6.78
C SER A 53 7.06 -6.88 6.78
N PRO A 54 8.07 -6.57 7.63
CA PRO A 54 8.75 -5.27 7.62
C PRO A 54 9.30 -4.89 6.24
N GLU A 55 9.61 -5.88 5.40
CA GLU A 55 10.13 -5.69 4.03
C GLU A 55 9.13 -4.96 3.11
N TYR A 56 7.82 -5.14 3.33
CA TYR A 56 6.77 -4.63 2.44
C TYR A 56 5.84 -3.63 3.12
N LEU A 57 5.85 -3.56 4.45
CA LEU A 57 4.88 -2.83 5.26
C LEU A 57 4.69 -1.37 4.81
N SER A 58 5.78 -0.63 4.58
CA SER A 58 5.72 0.76 4.09
C SER A 58 5.02 0.88 2.74
N ALA A 59 5.30 -0.05 1.82
CA ALA A 59 4.68 -0.07 0.49
C ALA A 59 3.20 -0.48 0.57
N THR A 60 2.87 -1.41 1.47
CA THR A 60 1.49 -1.86 1.66
C THR A 60 0.62 -0.78 2.29
N ILE A 61 1.14 -0.03 3.28
CA ILE A 61 0.39 1.08 3.90
C ILE A 61 0.13 2.19 2.90
N LEU A 62 1.11 2.50 2.04
CA LEU A 62 0.91 3.45 0.94
C LEU A 62 -0.19 2.98 -0.01
N HIS A 63 -0.17 1.69 -0.37
CA HIS A 63 -1.15 1.09 -1.28
C HIS A 63 -2.55 1.10 -0.70
N ASP A 64 -2.72 0.66 0.54
CA ASP A 64 -4.00 0.68 1.25
C ASP A 64 -4.56 2.10 1.30
N TYR A 65 -3.73 3.09 1.63
CA TYR A 65 -4.14 4.49 1.66
C TYR A 65 -4.66 4.97 0.31
N LEU A 66 -3.90 4.72 -0.76
CA LEU A 66 -4.31 5.12 -2.11
C LEU A 66 -5.56 4.38 -2.60
N CYS A 67 -5.73 3.11 -2.21
CA CYS A 67 -6.95 2.34 -2.48
C CYS A 67 -8.16 2.95 -1.76
N ASP A 68 -8.02 3.33 -0.49
CA ASP A 68 -9.09 3.95 0.30
C ASP A 68 -9.44 5.37 -0.22
N VAL A 69 -8.48 6.07 -0.84
CA VAL A 69 -8.77 7.32 -1.57
C VAL A 69 -9.49 7.02 -2.88
N ALA A 70 -9.04 6.01 -3.63
CA ALA A 70 -9.61 5.64 -4.92
C ALA A 70 -11.06 5.14 -4.83
N ASP A 71 -11.40 4.43 -3.76
CA ASP A 71 -12.75 3.93 -3.50
C ASP A 71 -13.66 4.91 -2.74
N SER A 72 -13.15 6.12 -2.48
CA SER A 72 -13.84 7.20 -1.73
C SER A 72 -14.15 6.87 -0.26
N THR A 73 -13.48 5.89 0.34
CA THR A 73 -13.49 5.66 1.80
C THR A 73 -12.94 6.89 2.53
N ILE A 74 -11.88 7.51 1.99
CA ILE A 74 -11.35 8.79 2.47
C ILE A 74 -11.93 9.93 1.62
N LYS A 75 -12.98 10.58 2.14
CA LYS A 75 -13.72 11.62 1.42
C LYS A 75 -13.03 12.99 1.36
N TYR A 76 -12.19 13.29 2.35
CA TYR A 76 -11.59 14.61 2.55
C TYR A 76 -10.07 14.54 2.47
N ASP A 77 -9.55 13.92 1.41
CA ASP A 77 -8.11 13.95 1.13
C ASP A 77 -7.74 15.07 0.14
N THR A 78 -6.50 15.50 0.26
CA THR A 78 -5.80 16.37 -0.69
C THR A 78 -5.61 15.72 -2.07
N LEU A 79 -5.51 14.39 -2.12
CA LEU A 79 -5.41 13.62 -3.36
C LEU A 79 -6.79 13.48 -4.01
N LYS A 80 -6.98 14.08 -5.18
CA LYS A 80 -8.20 13.95 -5.98
C LYS A 80 -7.96 13.04 -7.18
N ASN A 81 -9.00 12.29 -7.58
CA ASN A 81 -8.99 11.42 -8.78
C ASN A 81 -7.93 10.31 -8.75
N VAL A 82 -7.63 9.77 -7.57
CA VAL A 82 -6.77 8.58 -7.45
C VAL A 82 -7.48 7.38 -8.06
N SER A 83 -6.79 6.65 -8.94
CA SER A 83 -7.30 5.40 -9.50
C SER A 83 -6.62 4.20 -8.86
N PHE A 84 -7.28 3.03 -8.86
CA PHE A 84 -6.65 1.79 -8.41
C PHE A 84 -5.36 1.48 -9.18
N LYS A 85 -5.31 1.81 -10.48
CA LYS A 85 -4.08 1.68 -11.28
C LYS A 85 -2.94 2.53 -10.71
N TYR A 86 -3.23 3.77 -10.31
CA TYR A 86 -2.22 4.64 -9.70
C TYR A 86 -1.72 4.06 -8.37
N ALA A 87 -2.63 3.54 -7.53
CA ALA A 87 -2.26 2.85 -6.30
C ALA A 87 -1.31 1.67 -6.60
N ASP A 88 -1.66 0.81 -7.56
CA ASP A 88 -0.84 -0.34 -7.97
C ASP A 88 0.54 0.09 -8.51
N ASP A 89 0.60 1.16 -9.31
CA ASP A 89 1.87 1.71 -9.83
C ASP A 89 2.75 2.25 -8.69
N MET A 90 2.16 2.90 -7.68
CA MET A 90 2.89 3.38 -6.50
C MET A 90 3.39 2.24 -5.61
N LEU A 91 2.60 1.18 -5.46
CA LEU A 91 3.02 -0.04 -4.77
C LEU A 91 4.28 -0.63 -5.43
N LEU A 92 4.28 -0.76 -6.76
CA LEU A 92 5.44 -1.24 -7.52
C LEU A 92 6.68 -0.36 -7.26
N LYS A 93 6.53 0.96 -7.32
CA LYS A 93 7.63 1.89 -7.06
C LYS A 93 8.17 1.79 -5.63
N ALA A 94 7.28 1.73 -4.64
CA ALA A 94 7.64 1.65 -3.23
C ALA A 94 8.39 0.34 -2.92
N LEU A 95 7.92 -0.79 -3.45
CA LEU A 95 8.61 -2.08 -3.30
C LEU A 95 10.01 -2.07 -3.95
N LEU A 96 10.15 -1.48 -5.13
CA LEU A 96 11.46 -1.33 -5.76
C LEU A 96 12.39 -0.40 -4.94
N ALA A 97 11.85 0.66 -4.35
CA ALA A 97 12.59 1.57 -3.48
C ALA A 97 13.06 0.89 -2.18
N LEU A 98 12.24 0.00 -1.62
CA LEU A 98 12.58 -0.84 -0.46
C LEU A 98 13.58 -1.96 -0.78
N GLY A 99 14.01 -2.10 -2.03
CA GLY A 99 14.99 -3.11 -2.45
C GLY A 99 14.41 -4.51 -2.62
N VAL A 100 13.09 -4.65 -2.67
CA VAL A 100 12.42 -5.94 -2.89
C VAL A 100 12.80 -6.50 -4.26
N ASN A 101 13.04 -7.80 -4.32
CA ASN A 101 13.39 -8.49 -5.55
C ASN A 101 12.35 -8.21 -6.65
N LYS A 102 12.82 -7.80 -7.84
CA LYS A 102 11.99 -7.44 -9.00
C LYS A 102 10.93 -8.50 -9.35
N PHE A 103 11.23 -9.79 -9.18
CA PHE A 103 10.27 -10.87 -9.45
C PHE A 103 9.09 -10.81 -8.47
N LYS A 104 9.38 -10.71 -7.16
CA LYS A 104 8.36 -10.57 -6.11
C LYS A 104 7.53 -9.30 -6.34
N THR A 105 8.20 -8.19 -6.62
CA THR A 105 7.55 -6.89 -6.89
C THR A 105 6.60 -6.94 -8.07
N ARG A 106 7.00 -7.59 -9.18
CA ARG A 106 6.14 -7.80 -10.34
C ARG A 106 4.96 -8.71 -10.03
N LEU A 107 5.20 -9.82 -9.34
CA LEU A 107 4.13 -10.74 -8.94
C LEU A 107 3.06 -9.99 -8.13
N PHE A 108 3.48 -9.19 -7.15
CA PHE A 108 2.58 -8.40 -6.32
C PHE A 108 1.78 -7.36 -7.12
N TYR A 109 2.45 -6.61 -7.98
CA TYR A 109 1.81 -5.65 -8.87
C TYR A 109 0.75 -6.30 -9.78
N TYR A 110 1.10 -7.37 -10.50
CA TYR A 110 0.17 -8.02 -11.42
C TYR A 110 -1.00 -8.67 -10.70
N SER A 111 -0.77 -9.21 -9.50
CA SER A 111 -1.83 -9.73 -8.65
C SER A 111 -2.84 -8.67 -8.22
N CYS A 112 -2.38 -7.49 -7.78
CA CYS A 112 -3.27 -6.39 -7.41
C CYS A 112 -4.01 -5.84 -8.64
N ARG A 113 -3.31 -5.66 -9.77
CA ARG A 113 -3.94 -5.26 -11.04
C ARG A 113 -5.05 -6.21 -11.46
N LEU A 114 -4.83 -7.52 -11.36
CA LEU A 114 -5.82 -8.53 -11.73
C LEU A 114 -7.03 -8.48 -10.78
N TYR A 115 -6.79 -8.35 -9.47
CA TYR A 115 -7.85 -8.21 -8.48
C TYR A 115 -8.72 -6.96 -8.73
N HIS A 116 -8.09 -5.81 -8.97
CA HIS A 116 -8.81 -4.57 -9.24
C HIS A 116 -9.62 -4.64 -10.53
N LYS A 117 -9.08 -5.29 -11.58
CA LYS A 117 -9.83 -5.56 -12.82
C LYS A 117 -11.05 -6.43 -12.59
N ILE A 118 -10.94 -7.48 -11.78
CA ILE A 118 -12.06 -8.40 -11.53
C ILE A 118 -13.12 -7.74 -10.65
N LYS A 119 -12.71 -7.11 -9.54
CA LYS A 119 -13.63 -6.58 -8.52
C LYS A 119 -14.24 -5.24 -8.92
N TYR A 120 -13.43 -4.32 -9.44
CA TYR A 120 -13.84 -2.95 -9.71
C TYR A 120 -14.01 -2.65 -11.22
N ARG A 121 -13.72 -3.63 -12.11
CA ARG A 121 -13.80 -3.48 -13.57
C ARG A 121 -12.95 -2.32 -14.12
N GLN A 122 -11.81 -2.04 -13.49
CA GLN A 122 -10.83 -0.99 -13.86
C GLN A 122 -9.42 -1.54 -14.07
#